data_AF-A0A3G8RCK4-F1
#
_entry.id   AF-A0A3G8RCK4-F1
#
_cell.length_a   1.000
_cell.length_b   1.000
_cell.length_c   1.000
_cell.angle_alpha   90.00
_cell.angle_beta   90.00
_cell.angle_gamma   90.00
#
_symmetry.space_group_name_H-M   'P 1'
#
loop_
_entity.id
_entity.type
_entity.pdbx_description
1 polymer ?
#
loop_
_entity_poly.entity_id
_entity_poly.type
_entity_poly.pdbx_seq_one_letter_code
_entity_poly.pdbx_strand_id
1 'polypeptide(L)'
;MKSLKSMKKPVIITAVSALAISGALFSQSTYAAQVTKPIQAVYNNIKIIYNGTEVASDAKTEPFLLDGVTYIPLKLAGTALDKKVTWDGTNKRVVIADNGVPIDQSTVTALNNQITTLTQELNTAKAANTTKDATIAQLQKDNQTLKDEASKNSSDSLKDLQRKLNDDHRDDYNTNSDITLDGNKKDISVTIEMTKSRWTDLTSSRKETFLEDIGEDILKEYKDADIEGTVKNSSNRDKMATFTINSRGKVSLRDVASSFDANTIQRDLFNRYSNYAGVGFDFSVRGDSSTADVDVYVGLDDWNKLSSLQRSNLTDGVIDFLKNRESIDRINGTVRNKDNRNLITNF
;
A
#
# COMPACT_ATOMS: atom_id res chain seq x y z
N MET A 1 -19.08 -9.00 129.37
CA MET A 1 -19.18 -9.54 127.99
C MET A 1 -18.92 -8.42 126.98
N LYS A 2 -18.29 -8.74 125.84
CA LYS A 2 -18.32 -8.02 124.52
C LYS A 2 -18.14 -6.48 124.56
N SER A 3 -16.91 -5.97 124.49
CA SER A 3 -16.18 -5.55 123.24
C SER A 3 -16.70 -4.22 122.66
N LEU A 4 -16.13 -3.03 122.95
CA LEU A 4 -14.82 -2.45 122.51
C LEU A 4 -14.76 -2.26 120.97
N LYS A 5 -14.27 -1.17 120.33
CA LYS A 5 -13.68 0.17 120.65
C LYS A 5 -13.67 0.99 119.30
N SER A 6 -13.43 2.30 119.14
CA SER A 6 -13.40 3.55 119.94
C SER A 6 -13.32 4.77 118.96
N MET A 7 -13.97 5.91 119.21
CA MET A 7 -13.40 7.24 119.64
C MET A 7 -12.01 7.62 119.04
N LYS A 8 -11.68 8.86 118.61
CA LYS A 8 -11.89 10.20 119.23
C LYS A 8 -11.91 11.41 118.23
N LYS A 9 -12.13 12.61 118.78
CA LYS A 9 -12.35 13.97 118.21
C LYS A 9 -11.07 14.72 117.70
N PRO A 10 -11.19 15.90 117.03
CA PRO A 10 -10.10 16.55 116.27
C PRO A 10 -9.21 17.49 117.08
N VAL A 11 -8.07 17.91 116.49
CA VAL A 11 -7.14 18.92 117.04
C VAL A 11 -6.58 19.83 115.93
N ILE A 12 -6.56 21.14 116.18
CA ILE A 12 -5.79 22.17 115.47
C ILE A 12 -4.52 22.44 116.30
N ILE A 13 -3.35 22.64 115.68
CA ILE A 13 -2.23 23.43 116.24
C ILE A 13 -1.26 23.86 115.13
N THR A 14 -0.60 24.99 115.36
CA THR A 14 0.17 25.80 114.40
C THR A 14 1.69 25.61 114.56
N ALA A 15 2.44 26.03 113.52
CA ALA A 15 3.72 26.76 113.60
C ALA A 15 5.10 26.02 113.73
N VAL A 16 6.00 26.41 112.80
CA VAL A 16 7.39 26.91 113.04
C VAL A 16 8.58 25.91 113.13
N SER A 17 9.35 25.91 112.01
CA SER A 17 10.81 26.12 111.90
C SER A 17 11.89 25.09 112.30
N ALA A 18 12.65 24.70 111.27
CA ALA A 18 14.11 24.86 111.12
C ALA A 18 15.15 23.86 111.72
N LEU A 19 16.05 23.44 110.80
CA LEU A 19 17.50 23.23 110.94
C LEU A 19 18.08 22.27 112.00
N ALA A 20 18.66 21.15 111.52
CA ALA A 20 20.07 20.77 111.76
C ALA A 20 20.53 19.68 110.75
N ILE A 21 21.86 19.51 110.60
CA ILE A 21 22.52 18.83 109.46
C ILE A 21 23.26 17.55 109.91
N SER A 22 23.58 16.68 108.94
CA SER A 22 24.54 15.53 108.92
C SER A 22 23.95 14.15 109.22
N GLY A 23 24.31 13.08 108.48
CA GLY A 23 25.22 13.00 107.32
C GLY A 23 25.24 11.60 106.66
N ALA A 24 26.26 11.34 105.83
CA ALA A 24 26.59 10.05 105.17
C ALA A 24 25.76 9.60 103.94
N LEU A 25 26.10 10.21 102.79
CA LEU A 25 26.49 9.54 101.53
C LEU A 25 26.05 8.08 101.27
N PHE A 26 25.19 7.86 100.26
CA PHE A 26 25.37 6.81 99.23
C PHE A 26 24.79 7.28 97.88
N SER A 27 25.35 6.75 96.79
CA SER A 27 25.26 7.28 95.42
C SER A 27 23.84 7.50 94.88
N GLN A 28 23.59 8.69 94.36
CA GLN A 28 22.41 9.02 93.54
C GLN A 28 22.88 9.30 92.11
N SER A 29 22.37 8.55 91.13
CA SER A 29 22.53 8.87 89.71
C SER A 29 21.89 10.23 89.43
N THR A 30 22.63 11.11 88.75
CA THR A 30 22.14 12.45 88.37
C THR A 30 21.12 12.34 87.23
N TYR A 31 19.90 11.94 87.56
CA TYR A 31 18.75 12.23 86.70
C TYR A 31 18.58 13.74 86.62
N ALA A 32 18.55 14.30 85.40
CA ALA A 32 18.16 15.67 85.20
C ALA A 32 16.72 15.84 85.69
N ALA A 33 16.54 16.47 86.85
CA ALA A 33 15.22 16.69 87.43
C ALA A 33 14.37 17.52 86.45
N GLN A 34 13.26 16.96 85.98
CA GLN A 34 12.31 17.71 85.19
C GLN A 34 11.66 18.77 86.09
N VAL A 35 12.10 20.02 85.95
CA VAL A 35 11.52 21.16 86.67
C VAL A 35 10.13 21.43 86.09
N THR A 36 9.10 20.91 86.75
CA THR A 36 7.71 21.23 86.43
C THR A 36 7.31 22.55 87.07
N LYS A 37 6.73 23.46 86.29
CA LYS A 37 6.08 24.67 86.79
C LYS A 37 4.57 24.47 86.72
N PRO A 38 3.81 24.70 87.81
CA PRO A 38 2.35 24.71 87.72
C PRO A 38 1.90 25.90 86.86
N ILE A 39 0.88 25.68 86.03
CA ILE A 39 0.21 26.69 85.23
C ILE A 39 -1.30 26.65 85.53
N GLN A 40 -1.99 27.77 85.37
CA GLN A 40 -3.45 27.83 85.43
C GLN A 40 -3.98 28.01 84.00
N ALA A 41 -4.61 26.96 83.46
CA ALA A 41 -5.23 26.98 82.14
C ALA A 41 -6.73 27.19 82.26
N VAL A 42 -7.31 28.05 81.42
CA VAL A 42 -8.75 28.31 81.34
C VAL A 42 -9.31 27.65 80.07
N TYR A 43 -10.19 26.67 80.27
CA TYR A 43 -10.95 26.03 79.21
C TYR A 43 -12.29 26.75 79.07
N ASN A 44 -12.57 27.27 77.87
CA ASN A 44 -13.76 28.10 77.61
C ASN A 44 -14.38 27.78 76.23
N ASN A 45 -14.53 26.49 75.92
CA ASN A 45 -15.14 25.98 74.67
C ASN A 45 -14.56 26.63 73.40
N ILE A 46 -13.22 26.70 73.33
CA ILE A 46 -12.50 27.41 72.28
C ILE A 46 -12.49 26.58 70.99
N LYS A 47 -13.10 27.10 69.93
CA LYS A 47 -13.23 26.42 68.64
C LYS A 47 -12.08 26.77 67.69
N ILE A 48 -11.61 25.77 66.96
CA ILE A 48 -10.68 25.93 65.84
C ILE A 48 -11.49 25.84 64.56
N ILE A 49 -11.42 26.85 63.68
CA ILE A 49 -12.09 26.84 62.38
C ILE A 49 -11.01 26.83 61.29
N TYR A 50 -11.08 25.85 60.38
CA TYR A 50 -10.24 25.77 59.18
C TYR A 50 -11.13 25.75 57.93
N ASN A 51 -10.91 26.69 57.01
CA ASN A 51 -11.71 26.87 55.78
C ASN A 51 -13.24 26.84 56.04
N GLY A 52 -13.69 27.47 57.13
CA GLY A 52 -15.11 27.54 57.52
C GLY A 52 -15.65 26.30 58.26
N THR A 53 -14.87 25.21 58.37
CA THR A 53 -15.25 23.98 59.08
C THR A 53 -14.61 23.92 60.47
N GLU A 54 -15.36 23.48 61.47
CA GLU A 54 -14.84 23.28 62.83
C GLU A 54 -13.95 22.03 62.90
N VAL A 55 -12.72 22.20 63.39
CA VAL A 55 -11.76 21.11 63.60
C VAL A 55 -12.10 20.45 64.94
N ALA A 56 -12.60 19.21 64.88
CA ALA A 56 -12.98 18.45 66.06
C ALA A 56 -11.80 18.21 67.01
N SER A 57 -12.00 18.46 68.30
CA SER A 57 -11.05 18.17 69.38
C SER A 57 -11.71 17.33 70.47
N ASP A 58 -10.90 16.64 71.27
CA ASP A 58 -11.33 15.91 72.47
C ASP A 58 -10.80 16.58 73.75
N ALA A 59 -11.21 16.11 74.93
CA ALA A 59 -10.76 16.66 76.22
C ALA A 59 -9.25 16.53 76.51
N LYS A 60 -8.46 15.92 75.61
CA LYS A 60 -6.99 15.88 75.67
C LYS A 60 -6.33 16.81 74.65
N THR A 61 -7.12 17.36 73.73
CA THR A 61 -6.67 18.16 72.57
C THR A 61 -7.49 19.45 72.37
N GLU A 62 -8.39 19.78 73.29
CA GLU A 62 -9.11 21.05 73.30
C GLU A 62 -8.15 22.23 73.57
N PRO A 63 -8.33 23.39 72.89
CA PRO A 63 -7.53 24.57 73.16
C PRO A 63 -7.85 25.21 74.52
N PHE A 64 -6.86 25.87 75.12
CA PHE A 64 -7.01 26.57 76.39
C PHE A 64 -6.36 27.97 76.34
N LEU A 65 -6.81 28.85 77.23
CA LEU A 65 -6.15 30.12 77.51
C LEU A 65 -5.16 29.97 78.66
N LEU A 66 -3.95 30.52 78.48
CA LEU A 66 -2.95 30.70 79.52
C LEU A 66 -2.40 32.13 79.40
N ASP A 67 -2.48 32.91 80.48
CA ASP A 67 -2.04 34.32 80.54
C ASP A 67 -2.56 35.19 79.38
N GLY A 68 -3.81 34.95 78.95
CA GLY A 68 -4.47 35.66 77.85
C GLY A 68 -4.13 35.16 76.44
N VAL A 69 -3.27 34.15 76.29
CA VAL A 69 -2.87 33.55 75.01
C VAL A 69 -3.57 32.22 74.81
N THR A 70 -4.15 32.01 73.62
CA THR A 70 -4.77 30.72 73.24
C THR A 70 -3.71 29.74 72.77
N TYR A 71 -3.61 28.61 73.47
CA TYR A 71 -2.75 27.49 73.10
C TYR A 71 -3.56 26.41 72.39
N ILE A 72 -3.11 26.03 71.19
CA ILE A 72 -3.72 25.00 70.34
C ILE A 72 -2.73 23.82 70.21
N PRO A 73 -3.17 22.56 70.37
CA PRO A 73 -2.30 21.41 70.12
C PRO A 73 -1.78 21.36 68.68
N LEU A 74 -0.46 21.49 68.53
CA LEU A 74 0.22 21.58 67.23
C LEU A 74 -0.08 20.39 66.30
N LYS A 75 -0.30 19.19 66.84
CA LYS A 75 -0.70 18.02 66.03
C LYS A 75 -2.09 18.19 65.41
N LEU A 76 -3.03 18.79 66.14
CA LEU A 76 -4.39 19.03 65.66
C LEU A 76 -4.40 20.08 64.54
N ALA A 77 -3.71 21.21 64.77
CA ALA A 77 -3.51 22.24 63.75
C ALA A 77 -2.76 21.71 62.52
N GLY A 78 -1.71 20.91 62.73
CA GLY A 78 -0.96 20.28 61.65
C GLY A 78 -1.80 19.32 60.80
N THR A 79 -2.61 18.46 61.43
CA THR A 79 -3.55 17.58 60.70
C THR A 79 -4.57 18.36 59.88
N ALA A 80 -5.12 19.47 60.42
CA ALA A 80 -6.02 20.35 59.67
C ALA A 80 -5.34 21.01 58.45
N LEU A 81 -4.02 21.23 58.51
CA LEU A 81 -3.20 21.83 57.44
C LEU A 81 -2.54 20.80 56.50
N ASP A 82 -2.97 19.54 56.54
CA ASP A 82 -2.36 18.40 55.81
C ASP A 82 -0.85 18.23 56.04
N LYS A 83 -0.42 18.46 57.29
CA LYS A 83 0.97 18.29 57.76
C LYS A 83 1.09 17.12 58.74
N LYS A 84 2.11 16.30 58.52
CA LYS A 84 2.51 15.23 59.43
C LYS A 84 3.30 15.80 60.60
N VAL A 85 2.70 15.79 61.79
CA VAL A 85 3.35 16.22 63.04
C VAL A 85 3.73 15.00 63.88
N THR A 86 5.02 14.86 64.19
CA THR A 86 5.56 13.77 65.02
C THR A 86 6.43 14.30 66.17
N TRP A 87 6.48 13.55 67.26
CA TRP A 87 7.32 13.85 68.42
C TRP A 87 8.56 12.95 68.42
N ASP A 88 9.74 13.56 68.36
CA ASP A 88 11.04 12.89 68.52
C ASP A 88 11.43 12.98 70.00
N GLY A 89 11.02 11.96 70.76
CA GLY A 89 11.26 11.87 72.20
C GLY A 89 12.72 11.68 72.60
N THR A 90 13.60 11.31 71.65
CA THR A 90 15.05 11.18 71.86
C THR A 90 15.71 12.55 71.81
N ASN A 91 15.48 13.31 70.73
CA ASN A 91 16.07 14.64 70.52
C ASN A 91 15.24 15.80 71.12
N LYS A 92 14.12 15.48 71.81
CA LYS A 92 13.20 16.42 72.45
C LYS A 92 12.65 17.51 71.50
N ARG A 93 12.29 17.13 70.27
CA ARG A 93 11.79 18.05 69.23
C ARG A 93 10.49 17.58 68.60
N VAL A 94 9.69 18.52 68.11
CA VAL A 94 8.58 18.24 67.21
C VAL A 94 9.10 18.34 65.77
N VAL A 95 8.71 17.38 64.93
CA VAL A 95 8.98 17.40 63.49
C VAL A 95 7.67 17.60 62.75
N ILE A 96 7.65 18.55 61.82
CA ILE A 96 6.53 18.84 60.92
C ILE A 96 7.02 18.57 59.50
N ALA A 97 6.25 17.81 58.72
CA ALA A 97 6.56 17.49 57.33
C ALA A 97 5.29 17.54 56.46
N ASP A 98 5.46 17.78 55.16
CA ASP A 98 4.37 17.66 54.19
C ASP A 98 3.96 16.20 53.96
N ASN A 99 2.68 15.96 53.71
CA ASN A 99 2.17 14.63 53.34
C ASN A 99 2.40 14.29 51.84
N GLY A 100 2.61 15.29 50.99
CA GLY A 100 2.79 15.12 49.55
C GLY A 100 4.19 14.64 49.17
N VAL A 101 4.27 13.81 48.12
CA VAL A 101 5.54 13.52 47.43
C VAL A 101 5.95 14.76 46.64
N PRO A 102 7.19 15.29 46.78
CA PRO A 102 7.67 16.37 45.94
C PRO A 102 7.65 15.95 44.47
N ILE A 103 7.00 16.73 43.61
CA ILE A 103 7.06 16.51 42.17
C ILE A 103 8.47 16.87 41.71
N ASP A 104 9.21 15.89 41.18
CA ASP A 104 10.55 16.13 40.66
C ASP A 104 10.49 16.99 39.39
N GLN A 105 10.96 18.22 39.50
CA GLN A 105 11.02 19.20 38.42
C GLN A 105 11.86 18.73 37.23
N SER A 106 12.80 17.79 37.42
CA SER A 106 13.56 17.17 36.33
C SER A 106 12.65 16.34 35.41
N THR A 107 11.66 15.64 35.97
CA THR A 107 10.69 14.83 35.22
C THR A 107 9.76 15.71 34.38
N VAL A 108 9.30 16.83 34.95
CA VAL A 108 8.47 17.82 34.23
C VAL A 108 9.25 18.42 33.05
N THR A 109 10.51 18.76 33.26
CA THR A 109 11.40 19.28 32.20
C THR A 109 11.63 18.25 31.09
N ALA A 110 11.86 16.98 31.45
CA ALA A 110 12.06 15.90 30.49
C ALA A 110 10.81 15.67 29.62
N LEU A 111 9.61 15.65 30.22
CA LEU A 111 8.34 15.50 29.49
C LEU A 111 8.07 16.68 28.55
N ASN A 112 8.32 17.92 28.98
CA ASN A 112 8.17 19.10 28.12
C ASN A 112 9.14 19.10 26.93
N ASN A 113 10.37 18.61 27.11
CA ASN A 113 11.32 18.42 26.02
C ASN A 113 10.82 17.36 25.03
N GLN A 114 10.31 16.22 25.50
CA GLN A 114 9.71 15.19 24.63
C GLN A 114 8.50 15.71 23.84
N ILE A 115 7.60 16.46 24.48
CA ILE A 115 6.45 17.09 23.81
C ILE A 115 6.91 18.05 22.70
N THR A 116 7.97 18.81 22.94
CA THR A 116 8.55 19.73 21.96
C THR A 116 9.14 18.97 20.77
N THR A 117 9.92 17.92 21.00
CA THR A 117 10.47 17.04 19.95
C THR A 117 9.37 16.41 19.11
N LEU A 118 8.37 15.78 19.73
CA LEU A 118 7.25 15.14 19.04
C LEU A 118 6.41 16.14 18.22
N THR A 119 6.24 17.37 18.72
CA THR A 119 5.56 18.44 17.98
C THR A 119 6.34 18.84 16.72
N GLN A 120 7.67 18.89 16.81
CA GLN A 120 8.54 19.22 15.68
C GLN A 120 8.57 18.09 14.64
N GLU A 121 8.66 16.83 15.07
CA GLU A 121 8.56 15.65 14.19
C GLU A 121 7.21 15.59 13.47
N LEU A 122 6.10 15.83 14.18
CA LEU A 122 4.76 15.87 13.60
C LEU A 122 4.62 16.94 12.51
N ASN A 123 5.22 18.12 12.73
CA ASN A 123 5.19 19.20 11.74
C ASN A 123 6.04 18.87 10.49
N THR A 124 7.21 18.26 10.68
CA THR A 124 8.05 17.74 9.57
C THR A 124 7.31 16.66 8.78
N ALA A 125 6.65 15.72 9.45
CA ALA A 125 5.85 14.66 8.80
C ALA A 125 4.66 15.23 8.01
N LYS A 126 3.97 16.24 8.54
CA LYS A 126 2.91 16.96 7.81
C LYS A 126 3.43 17.64 6.54
N ALA A 127 4.54 18.37 6.63
CA ALA A 127 5.16 19.02 5.48
C ALA A 127 5.56 17.99 4.39
N ALA A 128 6.17 16.88 4.79
CA ALA A 128 6.54 15.79 3.87
C ALA A 128 5.32 15.16 3.17
N ASN A 129 4.18 15.01 3.86
CA ASN A 129 2.94 14.54 3.24
C ASN A 129 2.41 15.55 2.22
N THR A 130 2.39 16.85 2.51
CA THR A 130 2.00 17.89 1.54
C THR A 130 2.86 17.86 0.27
N THR A 131 4.17 17.63 0.40
CA THR A 131 5.05 17.45 -0.77
C THR A 131 4.73 16.17 -1.56
N LYS A 132 4.40 15.06 -0.88
CA LYS A 132 3.99 13.82 -1.54
C LYS A 132 2.66 13.98 -2.28
N ASP A 133 1.67 14.63 -1.69
CA ASP A 133 0.37 14.88 -2.30
C ASP A 133 0.50 15.73 -3.58
N ALA A 134 1.32 16.79 -3.53
CA ALA A 134 1.65 17.59 -4.71
C ALA A 134 2.36 16.76 -5.81
N THR A 135 3.27 15.87 -5.41
CA THR A 135 3.96 14.95 -6.35
C THR A 135 2.99 13.96 -6.98
N ILE A 136 2.07 13.39 -6.21
CA ILE A 136 1.03 12.47 -6.69
C ILE A 136 0.11 13.17 -7.69
N ALA A 137 -0.32 14.40 -7.39
CA ALA A 137 -1.16 15.20 -8.30
C ALA A 137 -0.45 15.49 -9.63
N GLN A 138 0.85 15.81 -9.59
CA GLN A 138 1.65 16.01 -10.80
C GLN A 138 1.79 14.72 -11.62
N LEU A 139 2.16 13.60 -10.98
CA LEU A 139 2.27 12.30 -11.64
C LEU A 139 0.94 11.83 -12.24
N GLN A 140 -0.20 12.12 -11.62
CA GLN A 140 -1.52 11.84 -12.18
C GLN A 140 -1.78 12.65 -13.46
N LYS A 141 -1.41 13.94 -13.46
CA LYS A 141 -1.52 14.82 -14.64
C LYS A 141 -0.64 14.34 -15.79
N ASP A 142 0.62 14.01 -15.50
CA ASP A 142 1.58 13.52 -16.51
C ASP A 142 1.12 12.19 -17.13
N ASN A 143 0.62 11.26 -16.30
CA ASN A 143 0.03 10.00 -16.77
C ASN A 143 -1.22 10.21 -17.65
N GLN A 144 -2.04 11.24 -17.37
CA GLN A 144 -3.17 11.56 -18.24
C GLN A 144 -2.70 12.14 -19.57
N THR A 145 -1.75 13.08 -19.56
CA THR A 145 -1.17 13.66 -20.79
C THR A 145 -0.56 12.58 -21.69
N LEU A 146 0.20 11.63 -21.13
CA LEU A 146 0.78 10.52 -21.90
C LEU A 146 -0.30 9.61 -22.53
N LYS A 147 -1.43 9.36 -21.85
CA LYS A 147 -2.56 8.61 -22.43
C LYS A 147 -3.24 9.38 -23.57
N ASP A 148 -3.43 10.68 -23.40
CA ASP A 148 -4.05 11.53 -24.41
C ASP A 148 -3.15 11.64 -25.67
N GLU A 149 -1.83 11.75 -25.48
CA GLU A 149 -0.84 11.74 -26.56
C GLU A 149 -0.75 10.40 -27.27
N ALA A 150 -0.77 9.28 -26.54
CA ALA A 150 -0.80 7.94 -27.15
C ALA A 150 -2.06 7.73 -27.98
N SER A 151 -3.22 8.20 -27.51
CA SER A 151 -4.51 8.06 -28.21
C SER A 151 -4.55 8.85 -29.52
N LYS A 152 -4.09 10.11 -29.49
CA LYS A 152 -4.05 11.01 -30.66
C LYS A 152 -3.04 10.59 -31.74
N ASN A 153 -2.07 9.72 -31.42
CA ASN A 153 -0.95 9.45 -32.31
C ASN A 153 -1.08 8.23 -33.23
N SER A 154 -2.11 7.38 -33.08
CA SER A 154 -2.28 6.21 -33.95
C SER A 154 -3.74 5.86 -34.30
N SER A 155 -4.66 5.91 -33.32
CA SER A 155 -6.03 5.35 -33.50
C SER A 155 -6.87 6.13 -34.50
N ASP A 156 -7.03 7.43 -34.25
CA ASP A 156 -8.15 8.15 -34.84
C ASP A 156 -7.79 8.69 -36.23
N SER A 157 -6.57 9.19 -36.41
CA SER A 157 -6.08 9.66 -37.72
C SER A 157 -5.93 8.53 -38.75
N LEU A 158 -5.64 7.29 -38.33
CA LEU A 158 -5.61 6.14 -39.25
C LEU A 158 -7.01 5.65 -39.61
N LYS A 159 -7.97 5.68 -38.67
CA LYS A 159 -9.40 5.40 -38.94
C LYS A 159 -10.07 6.47 -39.80
N ASP A 160 -9.68 7.73 -39.62
CA ASP A 160 -10.15 8.85 -40.45
C ASP A 160 -9.63 8.70 -41.89
N LEU A 161 -8.33 8.40 -42.06
CA LEU A 161 -7.75 8.07 -43.36
C LEU A 161 -8.39 6.83 -43.97
N GLN A 162 -8.60 5.74 -43.22
CA GLN A 162 -9.29 4.55 -43.72
C GLN A 162 -10.70 4.89 -44.24
N ARG A 163 -11.47 5.71 -43.50
CA ARG A 163 -12.79 6.15 -43.97
C ARG A 163 -12.67 6.94 -45.27
N LYS A 164 -11.75 7.90 -45.35
CA LYS A 164 -11.48 8.66 -46.59
C LYS A 164 -11.11 7.75 -47.78
N LEU A 165 -10.21 6.78 -47.59
CA LEU A 165 -9.84 5.83 -48.65
C LEU A 165 -11.04 4.99 -49.12
N ASN A 166 -11.94 4.59 -48.23
CA ASN A 166 -13.17 3.90 -48.64
C ASN A 166 -14.16 4.85 -49.33
N ASP A 167 -14.26 6.11 -48.92
CA ASP A 167 -15.13 7.08 -49.59
C ASP A 167 -14.62 7.43 -51.01
N ASP A 168 -13.30 7.50 -51.20
CA ASP A 168 -12.66 7.88 -52.46
C ASP A 168 -12.44 6.70 -53.43
N HIS A 169 -12.01 5.52 -52.96
CA HIS A 169 -11.53 4.42 -53.82
C HIS A 169 -12.41 3.16 -53.88
N ARG A 170 -13.41 3.01 -53.02
CA ARG A 170 -14.20 1.77 -52.90
C ARG A 170 -14.83 1.29 -54.20
N ASP A 171 -15.35 2.22 -54.99
CA ASP A 171 -16.02 1.92 -56.27
C ASP A 171 -15.10 2.12 -57.49
N ASP A 172 -13.81 2.42 -57.29
CA ASP A 172 -12.85 2.55 -58.39
C ASP A 172 -12.83 1.30 -59.25
N TYR A 173 -12.91 1.50 -60.56
CA TYR A 173 -13.01 0.44 -61.57
C TYR A 173 -14.17 -0.57 -61.35
N ASN A 174 -15.20 -0.20 -60.57
CA ASN A 174 -16.29 -1.06 -60.06
C ASN A 174 -15.82 -2.20 -59.12
N THR A 175 -14.69 -2.00 -58.42
CA THR A 175 -14.13 -3.01 -57.50
C THR A 175 -15.03 -3.32 -56.30
N ASN A 176 -15.85 -2.37 -55.83
CA ASN A 176 -16.64 -2.49 -54.59
C ASN A 176 -15.75 -3.09 -53.48
N SER A 177 -14.64 -2.41 -53.22
CA SER A 177 -13.57 -2.86 -52.37
C SER A 177 -13.68 -2.24 -50.99
N ASP A 178 -13.56 -3.05 -49.94
CA ASP A 178 -13.53 -2.58 -48.56
C ASP A 178 -12.06 -2.52 -48.10
N ILE A 179 -11.57 -1.31 -47.81
CA ILE A 179 -10.17 -1.03 -47.46
C ILE A 179 -10.03 -0.94 -45.94
N THR A 180 -9.05 -1.64 -45.36
CA THR A 180 -8.72 -1.59 -43.93
C THR A 180 -7.26 -1.22 -43.73
N LEU A 181 -6.98 -0.31 -42.80
CA LEU A 181 -5.63 0.10 -42.41
C LEU A 181 -5.33 -0.38 -40.98
N ASP A 182 -4.15 -0.97 -40.80
CA ASP A 182 -3.57 -1.32 -39.50
C ASP A 182 -2.12 -0.79 -39.41
N GLY A 183 -1.50 -0.91 -38.24
CA GLY A 183 -0.14 -0.42 -37.98
C GLY A 183 -0.08 0.99 -37.38
N ASN A 184 0.87 1.79 -37.84
CA ASN A 184 1.16 3.13 -37.32
C ASN A 184 1.65 4.08 -38.42
N LYS A 185 1.84 5.36 -38.11
CA LYS A 185 2.20 6.44 -39.06
C LYS A 185 3.49 6.23 -39.88
N LYS A 186 4.28 5.19 -39.61
CA LYS A 186 5.51 4.84 -40.36
C LYS A 186 5.48 3.47 -41.03
N ASP A 187 4.55 2.61 -40.64
CA ASP A 187 4.50 1.20 -41.01
C ASP A 187 3.01 0.83 -41.06
N ILE A 188 2.46 0.82 -42.28
CA ILE A 188 1.02 0.78 -42.54
C ILE A 188 0.71 -0.50 -43.32
N SER A 189 -0.16 -1.32 -42.75
CA SER A 189 -0.68 -2.53 -43.38
C SER A 189 -2.03 -2.23 -44.04
N VAL A 190 -2.13 -2.44 -45.36
CA VAL A 190 -3.34 -2.21 -46.16
C VAL A 190 -3.98 -3.55 -46.54
N THR A 191 -5.17 -3.82 -46.03
CA THR A 191 -5.99 -4.96 -46.52
C THR A 191 -7.09 -4.43 -47.43
N ILE A 192 -7.18 -4.96 -48.65
CA ILE A 192 -8.22 -4.62 -49.62
C ILE A 192 -9.07 -5.87 -49.88
N GLU A 193 -10.33 -5.86 -49.47
CA GLU A 193 -11.25 -6.99 -49.66
C GLU A 193 -12.19 -6.74 -50.83
N MET A 194 -12.18 -7.63 -51.84
CA MET A 194 -13.10 -7.57 -52.98
C MET A 194 -13.40 -8.97 -53.53
N THR A 195 -14.43 -9.13 -54.34
CA THR A 195 -14.75 -10.43 -54.97
C THR A 195 -13.68 -10.84 -55.99
N LYS A 196 -13.28 -12.11 -56.00
CA LYS A 196 -12.23 -12.64 -56.91
C LYS A 196 -12.40 -12.27 -58.39
N SER A 197 -13.63 -12.30 -58.93
CA SER A 197 -13.87 -11.92 -60.33
C SER A 197 -13.41 -10.49 -60.62
N ARG A 198 -13.84 -9.53 -59.80
CA ARG A 198 -13.47 -8.11 -59.95
C ARG A 198 -11.97 -7.89 -59.94
N TRP A 199 -11.22 -8.58 -59.08
CA TRP A 199 -9.75 -8.51 -59.10
C TRP A 199 -9.14 -9.09 -60.37
N THR A 200 -9.69 -10.18 -60.91
CA THR A 200 -9.21 -10.80 -62.16
C THR A 200 -9.64 -10.05 -63.42
N ASP A 201 -10.73 -9.27 -63.35
CA ASP A 201 -11.25 -8.45 -64.45
C ASP A 201 -10.42 -7.14 -64.64
N LEU A 202 -9.60 -6.77 -63.65
CA LEU A 202 -8.63 -5.68 -63.76
C LEU A 202 -7.39 -6.12 -64.58
N THR A 203 -7.02 -5.31 -65.57
CA THR A 203 -5.72 -5.42 -66.23
C THR A 203 -4.59 -5.13 -65.24
N SER A 204 -3.37 -5.66 -65.48
CA SER A 204 -2.22 -5.39 -64.61
C SER A 204 -1.98 -3.90 -64.36
N SER A 205 -2.13 -3.07 -65.41
CA SER A 205 -2.06 -1.61 -65.29
C SER A 205 -3.13 -1.00 -64.38
N ARG A 206 -4.38 -1.49 -64.42
CA ARG A 206 -5.45 -1.01 -63.53
C ARG A 206 -5.22 -1.47 -62.10
N LYS A 207 -4.71 -2.69 -61.89
CA LYS A 207 -4.29 -3.17 -60.57
C LYS A 207 -3.18 -2.29 -59.99
N GLU A 208 -2.17 -1.94 -60.80
CA GLU A 208 -1.09 -1.04 -60.40
C GLU A 208 -1.63 0.35 -60.06
N THR A 209 -2.32 1.03 -60.98
CA THR A 209 -2.86 2.38 -60.75
C THR A 209 -3.78 2.45 -59.53
N PHE A 210 -4.73 1.51 -59.36
CA PHE A 210 -5.61 1.45 -58.18
C PHE A 210 -4.85 1.36 -56.85
N LEU A 211 -3.73 0.63 -56.82
CA LEU A 211 -2.88 0.51 -55.64
C LEU A 211 -1.98 1.74 -55.46
N GLU A 212 -1.52 2.37 -56.55
CA GLU A 212 -0.76 3.61 -56.54
C GLU A 212 -1.62 4.77 -56.01
N ASP A 213 -2.87 4.91 -56.48
CA ASP A 213 -3.83 5.93 -56.03
C ASP A 213 -4.06 5.86 -54.51
N ILE A 214 -4.34 4.65 -53.98
CA ILE A 214 -4.48 4.40 -52.52
C ILE A 214 -3.16 4.74 -51.79
N GLY A 215 -2.01 4.38 -52.37
CA GLY A 215 -0.70 4.64 -51.80
C GLY A 215 -0.35 6.13 -51.72
N GLU A 216 -0.64 6.88 -52.77
CA GLU A 216 -0.41 8.34 -52.82
C GLU A 216 -1.21 9.05 -51.74
N ASP A 217 -2.47 8.66 -51.54
CA ASP A 217 -3.33 9.31 -50.56
C ASP A 217 -2.97 8.94 -49.10
N ILE A 218 -2.39 7.75 -48.87
CA ILE A 218 -1.72 7.41 -47.60
C ILE A 218 -0.44 8.23 -47.40
N LEU A 219 0.45 8.29 -48.40
CA LEU A 219 1.72 9.02 -48.34
C LEU A 219 1.54 10.55 -48.24
N LYS A 220 0.38 11.07 -48.64
CA LYS A 220 0.02 12.48 -48.48
C LYS A 220 -0.15 12.89 -47.01
N GLU A 221 -0.70 12.00 -46.18
CA GLU A 221 -0.84 12.19 -44.74
C GLU A 221 0.42 11.70 -43.98
N TYR A 222 1.00 10.58 -44.45
CA TYR A 222 2.13 9.89 -43.82
C TYR A 222 3.31 9.70 -44.79
N LYS A 223 3.97 10.81 -45.12
CA LYS A 223 5.01 10.90 -46.18
C LYS A 223 6.17 9.90 -46.09
N ASP A 224 6.55 9.52 -44.87
CA ASP A 224 7.66 8.60 -44.61
C ASP A 224 7.16 7.21 -44.17
N ALA A 225 5.93 6.83 -44.54
CA ALA A 225 5.39 5.50 -44.26
C ALA A 225 5.92 4.45 -45.25
N ASP A 226 6.41 3.34 -44.70
CA ASP A 226 6.52 2.08 -45.41
C ASP A 226 5.12 1.45 -45.48
N ILE A 227 4.69 1.05 -46.68
CA ILE A 227 3.34 0.52 -46.92
C ILE A 227 3.46 -0.90 -47.48
N GLU A 228 2.93 -1.87 -46.74
CA GLU A 228 2.71 -3.23 -47.20
C GLU A 228 1.21 -3.51 -47.31
N GLY A 229 0.80 -4.34 -48.26
CA GLY A 229 -0.61 -4.62 -48.44
C GLY A 229 -0.94 -5.95 -49.09
N THR A 230 -2.20 -6.35 -48.90
CA THR A 230 -2.73 -7.63 -49.36
C THR A 230 -4.14 -7.45 -49.91
N VAL A 231 -4.38 -7.96 -51.12
CA VAL A 231 -5.71 -8.03 -51.72
C VAL A 231 -6.31 -9.41 -51.42
N LYS A 232 -7.50 -9.44 -50.80
CA LYS A 232 -8.17 -10.66 -50.32
C LYS A 232 -9.54 -10.83 -50.96
N ASN A 233 -9.91 -12.08 -51.25
CA ASN A 233 -11.23 -12.43 -51.75
C ASN A 233 -12.27 -12.28 -50.64
N SER A 234 -13.19 -11.33 -50.75
CA SER A 234 -14.17 -11.04 -49.69
C SER A 234 -15.05 -12.25 -49.30
N SER A 235 -15.24 -13.22 -50.21
CA SER A 235 -16.06 -14.42 -49.96
C SER A 235 -15.44 -15.45 -49.02
N ASN A 236 -14.11 -15.56 -48.95
CA ASN A 236 -13.42 -16.61 -48.17
C ASN A 236 -12.06 -16.18 -47.59
N ARG A 237 -11.71 -14.89 -47.69
CA ARG A 237 -10.45 -14.27 -47.28
C ARG A 237 -9.17 -14.81 -47.95
N ASP A 238 -9.28 -15.59 -49.03
CA ASP A 238 -8.13 -16.04 -49.83
C ASP A 238 -7.33 -14.83 -50.36
N LYS A 239 -6.01 -14.79 -50.12
CA LYS A 239 -5.12 -13.80 -50.69
C LYS A 239 -5.04 -14.02 -52.20
N MET A 240 -5.22 -12.94 -52.94
CA MET A 240 -5.18 -12.89 -54.40
C MET A 240 -3.91 -12.18 -54.88
N ALA A 241 -3.41 -11.24 -54.09
CA ALA A 241 -2.14 -10.55 -54.33
C ALA A 241 -1.56 -9.96 -53.05
N THR A 242 -0.25 -9.72 -53.03
CA THR A 242 0.45 -8.88 -52.05
C THR A 242 1.17 -7.76 -52.79
N PHE A 243 1.29 -6.60 -52.17
CA PHE A 243 1.97 -5.45 -52.74
C PHE A 243 2.78 -4.69 -51.69
N THR A 244 3.78 -3.93 -52.15
CA THR A 244 4.45 -2.92 -51.35
C THR A 244 4.46 -1.60 -52.11
N ILE A 245 4.41 -0.48 -51.38
CA ILE A 245 4.51 0.87 -51.95
C ILE A 245 5.67 1.57 -51.26
N ASN A 246 6.65 2.01 -52.04
CA ASN A 246 7.77 2.79 -51.49
C ASN A 246 7.40 4.28 -51.38
N SER A 247 8.23 5.06 -50.67
CA SER A 247 8.08 6.51 -50.44
C SER A 247 8.06 7.41 -51.70
N ARG A 248 8.08 6.84 -52.92
CA ARG A 248 7.81 7.54 -54.18
C ARG A 248 6.47 7.17 -54.82
N GLY A 249 5.57 6.49 -54.09
CA GLY A 249 4.27 6.03 -54.58
C GLY A 249 4.31 4.79 -55.49
N LYS A 250 5.50 4.34 -55.92
CA LYS A 250 5.60 3.21 -56.85
C LYS A 250 5.24 1.89 -56.19
N VAL A 251 4.23 1.21 -56.73
CA VAL A 251 3.80 -0.14 -56.36
C VAL A 251 4.77 -1.21 -56.86
N SER A 252 4.93 -2.27 -56.07
CA SER A 252 5.47 -3.57 -56.49
C SER A 252 4.45 -4.65 -56.18
N LEU A 253 3.73 -5.12 -57.21
CA LEU A 253 2.64 -6.07 -57.09
C LEU A 253 3.10 -7.52 -57.36
N ARG A 254 2.62 -8.46 -56.55
CA ARG A 254 2.77 -9.91 -56.73
C ARG A 254 1.41 -10.56 -56.60
N ASP A 255 0.86 -11.09 -57.70
CA ASP A 255 -0.29 -12.00 -57.62
C ASP A 255 0.12 -13.26 -56.81
N VAL A 256 -0.77 -13.70 -55.92
CA VAL A 256 -0.56 -14.87 -55.04
C VAL A 256 -1.67 -15.88 -55.34
N ALA A 257 -1.27 -17.08 -55.76
CA ALA A 257 -2.19 -18.17 -56.08
C ALA A 257 -2.64 -18.99 -54.85
N SER A 258 -2.66 -18.38 -53.66
CA SER A 258 -3.02 -19.04 -52.41
C SER A 258 -4.54 -19.11 -52.25
N SER A 259 -5.17 -20.03 -52.98
CA SER A 259 -6.31 -20.72 -52.38
C SER A 259 -5.77 -21.51 -51.18
N PHE A 260 -6.28 -21.26 -49.98
CA PHE A 260 -5.88 -22.03 -48.81
C PHE A 260 -6.39 -23.47 -48.92
N ASP A 261 -5.60 -24.35 -49.53
CA ASP A 261 -5.89 -25.78 -49.60
C ASP A 261 -5.35 -26.47 -48.34
N ALA A 262 -6.17 -26.47 -47.29
CA ALA A 262 -5.90 -27.15 -46.04
C ALA A 262 -5.43 -28.61 -46.23
N ASN A 263 -5.94 -29.34 -47.23
CA ASN A 263 -5.53 -30.72 -47.49
C ASN A 263 -4.12 -30.80 -48.06
N THR A 264 -3.76 -29.88 -48.96
CA THR A 264 -2.39 -29.76 -49.49
C THR A 264 -1.41 -29.32 -48.42
N ILE A 265 -1.75 -28.31 -47.62
CA ILE A 265 -0.91 -27.83 -46.52
C ILE A 265 -0.71 -28.93 -45.48
N GLN A 266 -1.78 -29.62 -45.07
CA GLN A 266 -1.69 -30.76 -44.14
C GLN A 266 -0.83 -31.90 -44.69
N ARG A 267 -1.00 -32.25 -45.97
CA ARG A 267 -0.18 -33.27 -46.65
C ARG A 267 1.28 -32.87 -46.71
N ASP A 268 1.60 -31.61 -47.00
CA ASP A 268 2.98 -31.15 -47.12
C ASP A 268 3.66 -31.03 -45.75
N LEU A 269 2.94 -30.60 -44.70
CA LEU A 269 3.40 -30.68 -43.31
C LEU A 269 3.65 -32.14 -42.89
N PHE A 270 2.72 -33.05 -43.19
CA PHE A 270 2.88 -34.48 -42.92
C PHE A 270 4.11 -35.05 -43.67
N ASN A 271 4.26 -34.76 -44.96
CA ASN A 271 5.41 -35.22 -45.75
C ASN A 271 6.76 -34.72 -45.18
N ARG A 272 6.78 -33.52 -44.59
CA ARG A 272 8.00 -32.90 -44.05
C ARG A 272 8.31 -33.28 -42.60
N TYR A 273 7.28 -33.54 -41.78
CA TYR A 273 7.41 -33.60 -40.33
C TYR A 273 6.77 -34.84 -39.67
N SER A 274 6.10 -35.74 -40.41
CA SER A 274 5.47 -36.95 -39.86
C SER A 274 6.41 -37.90 -39.12
N ASN A 275 7.71 -37.84 -39.41
CA ASN A 275 8.75 -38.45 -38.59
C ASN A 275 9.86 -37.42 -38.33
N TYR A 276 9.91 -36.90 -37.11
CA TYR A 276 10.92 -35.93 -36.68
C TYR A 276 11.61 -36.43 -35.42
N ALA A 277 12.96 -36.50 -35.46
CA ALA A 277 13.80 -37.01 -34.38
C ALA A 277 13.41 -38.42 -33.87
N GLY A 278 12.82 -39.27 -34.73
CA GLY A 278 12.35 -40.61 -34.37
C GLY A 278 10.96 -40.65 -33.71
N VAL A 279 10.27 -39.50 -33.63
CA VAL A 279 8.91 -39.38 -33.11
C VAL A 279 7.93 -39.20 -34.28
N GLY A 280 6.81 -39.94 -34.20
CA GLY A 280 5.74 -39.88 -35.19
C GLY A 280 4.74 -38.74 -34.92
N PHE A 281 4.52 -37.90 -35.92
CA PHE A 281 3.58 -36.78 -35.88
C PHE A 281 2.46 -36.94 -36.90
N ASP A 282 1.31 -36.36 -36.58
CA ASP A 282 0.18 -36.19 -37.50
C ASP A 282 -0.34 -34.76 -37.39
N PHE A 283 -1.02 -34.25 -38.42
CA PHE A 283 -1.35 -32.84 -38.57
C PHE A 283 -2.82 -32.65 -38.96
N SER A 284 -3.47 -31.64 -38.39
CA SER A 284 -4.74 -31.11 -38.91
C SER A 284 -4.61 -29.62 -39.15
N VAL A 285 -5.00 -29.18 -40.35
CA VAL A 285 -4.90 -27.78 -40.78
C VAL A 285 -6.31 -27.25 -41.07
N ARG A 286 -6.62 -26.06 -40.57
CA ARG A 286 -7.88 -25.34 -40.75
C ARG A 286 -7.63 -23.84 -40.88
N GLY A 287 -8.63 -23.09 -41.34
CA GLY A 287 -8.57 -21.63 -41.48
C GLY A 287 -8.65 -21.16 -42.93
N ASP A 288 -7.89 -20.12 -43.25
CA ASP A 288 -7.83 -19.44 -44.55
C ASP A 288 -6.38 -18.95 -44.83
N SER A 289 -6.14 -18.31 -45.98
CA SER A 289 -4.79 -17.85 -46.36
C SER A 289 -4.23 -16.71 -45.49
N SER A 290 -5.04 -16.15 -44.59
CA SER A 290 -4.64 -15.14 -43.60
C SER A 290 -4.35 -15.80 -42.25
N THR A 291 -5.13 -16.81 -41.85
CA THR A 291 -4.98 -17.53 -40.57
C THR A 291 -4.97 -19.04 -40.75
N ALA A 292 -3.90 -19.71 -40.33
CA ALA A 292 -3.86 -21.17 -40.20
C ALA A 292 -3.97 -21.61 -38.74
N ASP A 293 -5.02 -22.36 -38.41
CA ASP A 293 -5.12 -23.14 -37.18
C ASP A 293 -4.49 -24.52 -37.43
N VAL A 294 -3.42 -24.86 -36.71
CA VAL A 294 -2.68 -26.11 -36.93
C VAL A 294 -2.57 -26.91 -35.64
N ASP A 295 -3.22 -28.08 -35.62
CA ASP A 295 -3.06 -29.07 -34.55
C ASP A 295 -2.00 -30.10 -34.95
N VAL A 296 -0.96 -30.22 -34.12
CA VAL A 296 0.12 -31.20 -34.22
C VAL A 296 -0.14 -32.32 -33.22
N TYR A 297 -0.40 -33.53 -33.69
CA TYR A 297 -0.74 -34.69 -32.86
C TYR A 297 0.46 -35.59 -32.61
N VAL A 298 0.76 -35.85 -31.34
CA VAL A 298 1.91 -36.66 -30.88
C VAL A 298 1.55 -37.45 -29.62
N GLY A 299 2.17 -38.61 -29.41
CA GLY A 299 2.07 -39.33 -28.14
C GLY A 299 2.72 -38.53 -27.01
N LEU A 300 2.10 -38.46 -25.83
CA LEU A 300 2.62 -37.61 -24.73
C LEU A 300 4.02 -38.03 -24.28
N ASP A 301 4.28 -39.33 -24.18
CA ASP A 301 5.61 -39.85 -23.83
C ASP A 301 6.65 -39.57 -24.91
N ASP A 302 6.27 -39.59 -26.19
CA ASP A 302 7.17 -39.29 -27.30
C ASP A 302 7.50 -37.80 -27.39
N TRP A 303 6.50 -36.92 -27.16
CA TRP A 303 6.74 -35.50 -26.97
C TRP A 303 7.70 -35.23 -25.80
N ASN A 304 7.51 -35.95 -24.69
CA ASN A 304 8.35 -35.81 -23.50
C ASN A 304 9.80 -36.29 -23.72
N LYS A 305 10.05 -37.24 -24.63
CA LYS A 305 11.40 -37.67 -25.04
C LYS A 305 12.16 -36.60 -25.83
N LEU A 306 11.48 -35.70 -26.54
CA LEU A 306 12.14 -34.62 -27.27
C LEU A 306 12.72 -33.58 -26.31
N SER A 307 13.94 -33.12 -26.59
CA SER A 307 14.54 -31.96 -25.93
C SER A 307 13.77 -30.68 -26.23
N SER A 308 13.94 -29.64 -25.40
CA SER A 308 13.34 -28.31 -25.62
C SER A 308 13.70 -27.74 -27.00
N LEU A 309 14.95 -27.88 -27.42
CA LEU A 309 15.43 -27.45 -28.74
C LEU A 309 14.74 -28.20 -29.90
N GLN A 310 14.54 -29.51 -29.77
CA GLN A 310 13.82 -30.30 -30.77
C GLN A 310 12.33 -29.91 -30.86
N ARG A 311 11.70 -29.58 -29.73
CA ARG A 311 10.31 -29.09 -29.72
C ARG A 311 10.20 -27.74 -30.42
N SER A 312 11.07 -26.78 -30.11
CA SER A 312 11.12 -25.47 -30.77
C SER A 312 11.36 -25.62 -32.27
N ASN A 313 12.42 -26.33 -32.69
CA ASN A 313 12.75 -26.51 -34.09
C ASN A 313 11.62 -27.15 -34.93
N LEU A 314 10.77 -27.98 -34.32
CA LEU A 314 9.57 -28.52 -34.97
C LEU A 314 8.50 -27.43 -35.13
N THR A 315 8.12 -26.74 -34.05
CA THR A 315 7.08 -25.70 -34.07
C THR A 315 7.47 -24.51 -34.94
N ASP A 316 8.71 -24.06 -34.82
CA ASP A 316 9.30 -22.98 -35.62
C ASP A 316 9.33 -23.39 -37.11
N GLY A 317 9.70 -24.64 -37.41
CA GLY A 317 9.67 -25.17 -38.77
C GLY A 317 8.27 -25.26 -39.39
N VAL A 318 7.23 -25.55 -38.59
CA VAL A 318 5.82 -25.49 -39.01
C VAL A 318 5.40 -24.04 -39.26
N ILE A 319 5.75 -23.10 -38.38
CA ILE A 319 5.49 -21.67 -38.55
C ILE A 319 6.15 -21.16 -39.83
N ASP A 320 7.44 -21.42 -40.04
CA ASP A 320 8.21 -20.98 -41.20
C ASP A 320 7.67 -21.56 -42.51
N PHE A 321 7.16 -22.79 -42.50
CA PHE A 321 6.49 -23.37 -43.66
C PHE A 321 5.23 -22.55 -44.02
N LEU A 322 4.36 -22.31 -43.04
CA LEU A 322 3.08 -21.61 -43.25
C LEU A 322 3.28 -20.14 -43.62
N LYS A 323 4.21 -19.42 -42.97
CA LYS A 323 4.53 -18.03 -43.29
C LYS A 323 5.22 -17.89 -44.65
N ASN A 324 6.31 -18.60 -44.88
CA ASN A 324 7.20 -18.28 -46.00
C ASN A 324 6.81 -18.99 -47.30
N ARG A 325 6.20 -20.18 -47.23
CA ARG A 325 5.80 -20.95 -48.41
C ARG A 325 4.33 -20.75 -48.74
N GLU A 326 3.45 -20.87 -47.75
CA GLU A 326 1.99 -20.72 -47.93
C GLU A 326 1.53 -19.25 -47.81
N SER A 327 2.43 -18.32 -47.47
CA SER A 327 2.17 -16.87 -47.37
C SER A 327 1.11 -16.48 -46.31
N ILE A 328 1.02 -17.23 -45.21
CA ILE A 328 -0.02 -17.06 -44.17
C ILE A 328 0.46 -16.11 -43.07
N ASP A 329 -0.34 -15.08 -42.76
CA ASP A 329 0.02 -14.01 -41.81
C ASP A 329 0.07 -14.50 -40.36
N ARG A 330 -1.02 -15.15 -39.94
CA ARG A 330 -1.26 -15.58 -38.55
C ARG A 330 -1.34 -17.10 -38.48
N ILE A 331 -0.64 -17.67 -37.50
CA ILE A 331 -0.65 -19.11 -37.24
C ILE A 331 -1.03 -19.30 -35.78
N ASN A 332 -2.00 -20.16 -35.53
CA ASN A 332 -2.40 -20.59 -34.20
C ASN A 332 -2.00 -22.06 -34.06
N GLY A 333 -0.81 -22.32 -33.55
CA GLY A 333 -0.29 -23.67 -33.37
C GLY A 333 -0.74 -24.28 -32.05
N THR A 334 -1.21 -25.53 -32.07
CA THR A 334 -1.33 -26.33 -30.84
C THR A 334 -0.71 -27.70 -31.00
N VAL A 335 0.01 -28.16 -29.98
CA VAL A 335 0.46 -29.54 -29.86
C VAL A 335 -0.53 -30.27 -28.97
N ARG A 336 -1.07 -31.39 -29.47
CA ARG A 336 -2.11 -32.17 -28.81
C ARG A 336 -1.69 -33.62 -28.65
N ASN A 337 -2.18 -34.24 -27.58
CA ASN A 337 -2.02 -35.66 -27.35
C ASN A 337 -2.78 -36.46 -28.45
N LYS A 338 -2.10 -37.42 -29.07
CA LYS A 338 -2.62 -38.22 -30.19
C LYS A 338 -3.74 -39.19 -29.81
N ASP A 339 -3.87 -39.55 -28.54
CA ASP A 339 -4.85 -40.53 -28.06
C ASP A 339 -6.14 -39.87 -27.57
N ASN A 340 -6.03 -38.74 -26.86
CA ASN A 340 -7.18 -38.08 -26.21
C ASN A 340 -7.44 -36.63 -26.67
N ARG A 341 -6.66 -36.08 -27.62
CA ARG A 341 -6.78 -34.72 -28.18
C ARG A 341 -6.59 -33.56 -27.18
N ASN A 342 -6.21 -33.86 -25.92
CA ASN A 342 -5.92 -32.84 -24.92
C ASN A 342 -4.74 -31.97 -25.35
N LEU A 343 -4.79 -30.69 -24.97
CA LEU A 343 -3.73 -29.73 -25.22
C LEU A 343 -2.47 -30.10 -24.42
N ILE A 344 -1.32 -30.09 -25.09
CA ILE A 344 0.01 -30.23 -24.48
C ILE A 344 0.68 -28.85 -24.38
N THR A 345 0.72 -28.09 -25.48
CA THR A 345 1.22 -26.70 -25.51
C THR A 345 0.67 -25.95 -26.73
N ASN A 346 0.74 -24.63 -26.72
CA ASN A 346 0.54 -23.77 -27.89
C ASN A 346 1.90 -23.35 -28.49
N PHE A 347 1.89 -22.88 -29.74
CA PHE A 347 3.03 -22.25 -30.43
C PHE A 347 2.57 -21.23 -31.47
#